data_AF-A0A8J8CJ73-F1
#
_entry.id   AF-A0A8J8CJ73-F1
#
_cell.length_a   1.000
_cell.length_b   1.000
_cell.length_c   1.000
_cell.angle_alpha   90.00
_cell.angle_beta   90.00
_cell.angle_gamma   90.00
#
_symmetry.space_group_name_H-M   'P 1'
#
loop_
_entity.id
_entity.type
_entity.pdbx_description
1 polymer ?
#
loop_
_entity_poly.entity_id
_entity_poly.type
_entity_poly.pdbx_seq_one_letter_code
_entity_poly.pdbx_strand_id
1 'polypeptide(L)'
;MSDAPKLERSVISTNSISTSKLSDVSTVELAQALVERLSIGDRDWHRLKSDRKARSREQTVAALMLLLKDQPEEALARLQQAVGWLDRSISAPPCPTHGSRKQPSRVEPSDV
;
A
#
# COMPACT_ATOMS: atom_id res chain seq x y z
N MET A 1 -37.03 -22.68 -8.51
CA MET A 1 -36.13 -22.34 -7.37
C MET A 1 -34.72 -22.60 -7.88
N SER A 2 -34.02 -21.53 -8.26
CA SER A 2 -32.76 -21.60 -8.99
C SER A 2 -31.59 -21.86 -8.06
N ASP A 3 -30.78 -22.86 -8.42
CA ASP A 3 -29.52 -23.21 -7.77
C ASP A 3 -28.51 -22.07 -7.91
N ALA A 4 -27.88 -21.68 -6.80
CA ALA A 4 -26.82 -20.68 -6.77
C ALA A 4 -25.44 -21.38 -6.81
N PRO A 5 -24.49 -20.92 -7.63
CA PRO A 5 -23.19 -21.58 -7.74
C PRO A 5 -22.33 -21.28 -6.50
N LYS A 6 -21.81 -22.35 -5.88
CA LYS A 6 -20.85 -22.32 -4.78
C LYS A 6 -19.53 -21.75 -5.28
N LEU A 7 -19.10 -20.62 -4.71
CA LEU A 7 -17.80 -20.00 -4.97
C LEU A 7 -16.70 -20.84 -4.30
N GLU A 8 -16.14 -21.80 -5.03
CA GLU A 8 -14.91 -22.50 -4.65
C GLU A 8 -13.73 -21.51 -4.65
N ARG A 9 -13.34 -21.04 -3.47
CA ARG A 9 -12.10 -20.28 -3.27
C ARG A 9 -10.92 -21.23 -3.50
N SER A 10 -10.19 -21.03 -4.60
CA SER A 10 -8.89 -21.64 -4.82
C SER A 10 -7.95 -21.35 -3.63
N VAL A 11 -7.71 -22.37 -2.82
CA VAL A 11 -6.75 -22.33 -1.72
C VAL A 11 -5.36 -22.39 -2.34
N ILE A 12 -4.67 -21.25 -2.36
CA ILE A 12 -3.25 -21.19 -2.74
C ILE A 12 -2.50 -22.06 -1.72
N SER A 13 -1.90 -23.17 -2.19
CA SER A 13 -1.10 -24.06 -1.35
C SER A 13 0.13 -23.31 -0.85
N THR A 14 0.06 -22.80 0.39
CA THR A 14 1.18 -22.16 1.05
C THR A 14 2.07 -23.24 1.65
N ASN A 15 3.33 -23.31 1.21
CA ASN A 15 4.35 -24.11 1.87
C ASN A 15 4.56 -23.54 3.30
N SER A 16 3.96 -24.19 4.29
CA SER A 16 3.92 -23.69 5.68
C SER A 16 5.31 -23.81 6.30
N ILE A 17 5.90 -22.67 6.68
CA ILE A 17 7.12 -22.65 7.50
C ILE A 17 6.70 -23.02 8.93
N SER A 18 7.29 -24.08 9.48
CA SER A 18 7.06 -24.48 10.87
C SER A 18 7.47 -23.36 11.82
N THR A 19 6.61 -23.02 12.78
CA THR A 19 6.85 -21.99 13.80
C THR A 19 8.11 -22.27 14.63
N SER A 20 8.51 -23.53 14.75
CA SER A 20 9.78 -23.94 15.38
C SER A 20 11.02 -23.36 14.70
N LYS A 21 10.96 -23.00 13.41
CA LYS A 21 12.08 -22.35 12.71
C LYS A 21 12.21 -20.85 13.02
N LEU A 22 11.21 -20.28 13.70
CA LEU A 22 11.12 -18.86 14.05
C LEU A 22 11.20 -18.65 15.56
N SER A 23 11.44 -19.70 16.36
CA SER A 23 11.46 -19.62 17.83
C SER A 23 12.48 -18.64 18.38
N ASP A 24 13.58 -18.47 17.66
CA ASP A 24 14.73 -17.68 18.10
C ASP A 24 14.64 -16.22 17.61
N VAL A 25 13.61 -15.89 16.82
CA VAL A 25 13.40 -14.56 16.26
C VAL A 25 12.26 -13.88 17.03
N SER A 26 12.56 -12.70 17.59
CA SER A 26 11.55 -11.93 18.31
C SER A 26 10.45 -11.42 17.38
N THR A 27 9.27 -11.13 17.93
CA THR A 27 8.14 -10.56 17.16
C THR A 27 8.52 -9.24 16.47
N VAL A 28 9.38 -8.43 17.11
CA VAL A 28 9.86 -7.16 16.53
C VAL A 28 10.77 -7.42 15.34
N GLU A 29 11.68 -8.39 15.42
CA GLU A 29 12.56 -8.76 14.30
C GLU A 29 11.78 -9.34 13.13
N LEU A 30 10.76 -10.17 13.40
CA LEU A 30 9.86 -10.67 12.36
C LEU A 30 9.10 -9.53 11.67
N ALA A 31 8.59 -8.57 12.45
CA ALA A 31 7.90 -7.40 11.90
C ALA A 31 8.86 -6.52 11.08
N GLN A 32 10.08 -6.28 11.57
CA GLN A 32 11.12 -5.53 10.85
C GLN A 32 11.45 -6.19 9.50
N ALA A 33 11.69 -7.50 9.48
CA ALA A 33 11.95 -8.24 8.25
C ALA A 33 10.77 -8.15 7.26
N LEU A 34 9.54 -8.14 7.77
CA LEU A 34 8.35 -7.98 6.94
C LEU A 34 8.21 -6.55 6.40
N VAL A 35 8.55 -5.53 7.19
CA VAL A 35 8.62 -4.13 6.73
C VAL A 35 9.60 -4.01 5.57
N GLU A 36 10.82 -4.53 5.73
CA GLU A 36 11.84 -4.48 4.68
C GLU A 36 11.39 -5.18 3.39
N ARG A 37 10.73 -6.34 3.52
CA ARG A 37 10.23 -7.10 2.37
C ARG A 37 9.11 -6.39 1.61
N LEU A 38 8.29 -5.60 2.30
CA LEU A 38 7.10 -4.95 1.73
C LEU A 38 7.31 -3.46 1.43
N SER A 39 8.41 -2.87 1.87
CA SER A 39 8.74 -1.47 1.60
C SER A 39 8.96 -1.26 0.10
N ILE A 40 8.32 -0.23 -0.44
CA ILE A 40 8.48 0.14 -1.85
C ILE A 40 9.71 1.04 -1.95
N GLY A 41 10.85 0.44 -2.29
CA GLY A 41 12.09 1.18 -2.53
C GLY A 41 12.08 1.92 -3.88
N ASP A 42 13.10 2.75 -4.08
CA ASP A 42 13.25 3.63 -5.26
C ASP A 42 13.14 2.88 -6.60
N ARG A 43 13.70 1.66 -6.65
CA ARG A 43 13.69 0.81 -7.85
C ARG A 43 12.28 0.41 -8.27
N ASP A 44 11.40 0.18 -7.31
CA ASP A 44 10.02 -0.27 -7.54
C ASP A 44 9.00 0.86 -7.45
N TRP A 45 9.43 2.05 -7.02
CA TRP A 45 8.55 3.21 -6.81
C TRP A 45 7.68 3.50 -8.03
N HIS A 46 8.28 3.65 -9.21
CA HIS A 46 7.52 3.98 -10.42
C HIS A 46 6.47 2.94 -10.78
N ARG A 47 6.74 1.66 -10.48
CA ARG A 47 5.84 0.55 -10.75
C ARG A 47 4.73 0.45 -9.71
N LEU A 48 5.04 0.66 -8.43
CA LEU A 48 4.15 0.30 -7.31
C LEU A 48 3.54 1.51 -6.59
N LYS A 49 3.97 2.75 -6.84
CA LYS A 49 3.47 3.95 -6.14
C LYS A 49 1.96 4.16 -6.20
N SER A 50 1.31 3.65 -7.26
CA SER A 50 -0.14 3.70 -7.44
C SER A 50 -0.83 2.34 -7.25
N ASP A 51 -0.07 1.28 -6.97
CA ASP A 51 -0.65 -0.03 -6.65
C ASP A 51 -1.23 0.02 -5.24
N ARG A 52 -2.56 0.14 -5.18
CA ARG A 52 -3.34 0.21 -3.95
C ARG A 52 -3.05 -0.93 -2.99
N LYS A 53 -2.86 -2.16 -3.49
CA LYS A 53 -2.61 -3.32 -2.64
C LYS A 53 -1.18 -3.30 -2.11
N ALA A 54 -0.21 -2.91 -2.93
CA ALA A 54 1.17 -2.77 -2.49
C ALA A 54 1.29 -1.67 -1.42
N ARG A 55 0.73 -0.48 -1.69
CA ARG A 55 0.71 0.64 -0.75
C ARG A 55 -0.01 0.33 0.55
N SER A 56 -1.16 -0.35 0.48
CA SER A 56 -1.88 -0.77 1.68
C SER A 56 -1.04 -1.73 2.54
N ARG A 57 -0.44 -2.77 1.94
CA ARG A 57 0.43 -3.72 2.66
C ARG A 57 1.61 -3.05 3.34
N GLU A 58 2.29 -2.15 2.62
CA GLU A 58 3.42 -1.37 3.13
C GLU A 58 3.01 -0.56 4.37
N GLN A 59 1.87 0.15 4.31
CA GLN A 59 1.39 0.92 5.46
C GLN A 59 0.94 0.02 6.63
N THR A 60 0.26 -1.10 6.35
CA THR A 60 -0.18 -2.04 7.39
C THR A 60 0.99 -2.66 8.14
N VAL A 61 2.04 -3.10 7.44
CA VAL A 61 3.19 -3.71 8.13
C VAL A 61 3.97 -2.66 8.95
N ALA A 62 4.09 -1.44 8.44
CA ALA A 62 4.69 -0.35 9.20
C ALA A 62 3.87 -0.02 10.45
N ALA A 63 2.54 -0.06 10.38
CA ALA A 63 1.66 0.10 11.54
C ALA A 63 1.85 -1.01 12.58
N LEU A 64 1.92 -2.28 12.14
CA LEU A 64 2.16 -3.42 13.02
C LEU A 64 3.47 -3.25 13.81
N MET A 65 4.55 -2.85 13.12
CA MET A 65 5.83 -2.61 13.76
C MET A 65 5.77 -1.48 14.80
N LEU A 66 5.02 -0.41 14.53
CA LEU A 66 4.81 0.69 15.48
C LEU A 66 4.01 0.24 16.71
N LEU A 67 2.97 -0.57 16.54
CA LEU A 67 2.22 -1.15 17.66
C LEU A 67 3.10 -2.04 18.55
N LEU A 68 3.98 -2.85 17.94
CA LEU A 68 4.94 -3.67 18.68
C LEU A 68 6.02 -2.87 19.43
N LYS A 69 6.13 -1.57 19.13
CA LYS A 69 7.03 -0.62 19.78
C LYS A 69 6.28 0.36 20.70
N ASP A 70 5.03 0.05 21.06
CA ASP A 70 4.16 0.88 21.89
C ASP A 70 3.96 2.31 21.34
N GLN A 71 3.82 2.44 20.02
CA GLN A 71 3.55 3.70 19.30
C GLN A 71 2.17 3.68 18.60
N PRO A 72 1.05 3.67 19.35
CA PRO A 72 -0.27 3.48 18.78
C PRO A 72 -0.78 4.67 17.97
N GLU A 73 -0.39 5.90 18.30
CA GLU A 73 -0.81 7.10 17.57
C GLU A 73 -0.23 7.13 16.15
N GLU A 74 1.08 6.85 15.99
CA GLU A 74 1.72 6.73 14.69
C GLU A 74 1.19 5.52 13.91
N ALA A 75 0.91 4.42 14.61
CA ALA A 75 0.31 3.23 13.99
C ALA A 75 -1.08 3.52 13.43
N LEU A 76 -1.91 4.29 14.14
CA LEU A 76 -3.24 4.68 13.68
C LEU A 76 -3.17 5.47 12.38
N ALA A 77 -2.26 6.45 12.29
CA ALA A 77 -2.06 7.23 11.08
C ALA A 77 -1.69 6.35 9.88
N ARG A 78 -0.84 5.33 10.10
CA ARG A 78 -0.46 4.35 9.07
C ARG A 78 -1.62 3.47 8.65
N LEU A 79 -2.44 2.99 9.58
CA LEU A 79 -3.63 2.21 9.27
C LEU A 79 -4.65 3.00 8.46
N GLN A 80 -4.87 4.28 8.80
CA GLN A 80 -5.73 5.17 8.03
C GLN A 80 -5.24 5.33 6.59
N GLN A 81 -3.92 5.49 6.38
CA GLN A 81 -3.36 5.48 5.03
C GLN A 81 -3.60 4.15 4.31
N ALA A 82 -3.42 3.02 5.00
CA ALA A 82 -3.64 1.70 4.43
C ALA A 82 -5.09 1.49 3.97
N VAL A 83 -6.06 1.96 4.78
CA VAL A 83 -7.49 1.98 4.45
C VAL A 83 -7.74 2.89 3.26
N GLY A 84 -7.18 4.10 3.25
CA GLY A 84 -7.38 5.07 2.18
C GLY A 84 -6.90 4.58 0.81
N TRP A 85 -5.86 3.75 0.78
CA TRP A 85 -5.44 3.06 -0.45
C TRP A 85 -6.45 2.01 -0.91
N LEU A 86 -7.07 1.27 0.00
CA LEU A 86 -8.04 0.21 -0.33
C LEU A 86 -9.40 0.77 -0.76
N ASP A 87 -9.91 1.77 -0.05
CA ASP A 87 -11.20 2.40 -0.32
C ASP A 87 -11.14 3.47 -1.42
N ARG A 88 -9.93 3.80 -1.89
CA ARG A 88 -9.63 4.76 -2.95
C ARG A 88 -9.83 6.23 -2.57
N SER A 89 -9.94 6.56 -1.28
CA SER A 89 -9.91 7.94 -0.79
C SER A 89 -8.52 8.58 -0.91
N ILE A 90 -7.46 7.78 -1.04
CA ILE A 90 -6.09 8.23 -1.30
C ILE A 90 -5.65 7.79 -2.71
N SER A 91 -4.96 8.68 -3.39
CA SER A 91 -4.31 8.42 -4.67
C SER A 91 -2.86 8.91 -4.65
N ALA A 92 -2.00 8.27 -5.44
CA ALA A 92 -0.62 8.71 -5.58
C ALA A 92 -0.58 10.17 -6.09
N PRO A 93 0.31 11.01 -5.54
CA PRO A 93 0.49 12.36 -6.07
C PRO A 93 0.88 12.30 -7.56
N PRO A 94 0.41 13.26 -8.38
CA PRO A 94 0.79 13.31 -9.79
C PRO A 94 2.30 13.46 -9.94
N CYS A 95 2.88 12.89 -11.00
CA CYS A 95 4.29 13.12 -11.32
C CYS A 95 4.53 14.62 -11.53
N PRO A 96 5.58 15.22 -10.94
CA PRO A 96 5.88 16.65 -11.15
C PRO A 96 6.13 16.98 -12.64
N THR A 97 6.60 16.01 -13.43
CA THR A 97 6.88 16.12 -14.87
C THR A 97 5.66 16.00 -15.78
N HIS A 98 4.46 15.72 -15.26
CA HIS A 98 3.23 15.59 -16.05
C HIS A 98 2.06 16.44 -15.51
N GLY A 99 2.37 17.58 -14.87
CA GLY A 99 1.36 18.50 -14.31
C GLY A 99 1.02 19.72 -15.16
N SER A 100 1.77 20.04 -16.21
CA SER A 100 1.57 21.27 -16.98
C SER A 100 0.92 20.98 -18.34
N ARG A 101 -0.37 20.62 -18.35
CA ARG A 101 -1.19 21.01 -19.50
C ARG A 101 -1.29 22.53 -19.44
N LYS A 102 -0.43 23.24 -20.17
CA LYS A 102 -0.68 24.64 -20.52
C LYS A 102 -2.08 24.67 -21.13
N GLN A 103 -3.03 25.27 -20.44
CA GLN A 103 -4.25 25.77 -21.06
C GLN A 103 -3.78 26.59 -22.27
N PRO A 104 -4.24 26.32 -23.51
CA PRO A 104 -3.94 27.22 -24.60
C PRO A 104 -4.50 28.58 -24.22
N SER A 105 -3.63 29.57 -24.03
CA SER A 105 -4.02 30.94 -23.78
C SER A 105 -4.91 31.37 -24.92
N ARG A 106 -6.19 31.57 -24.62
CA ARG A 106 -7.17 32.18 -25.50
C ARG A 106 -6.66 33.57 -25.84
N VAL A 107 -6.16 33.76 -27.07
CA VAL A 107 -5.82 35.07 -27.60
C VAL A 107 -7.14 35.75 -27.91
N GLU A 108 -7.53 36.70 -27.08
CA GLU A 108 -8.61 37.64 -27.38
C GLU A 108 -8.09 38.64 -28.44
N PRO A 109 -8.76 38.80 -29.59
CA PRO A 109 -8.45 39.86 -30.53
C PRO A 109 -9.25 41.12 -30.17
N SER A 110 -8.55 42.16 -29.72
CA SER A 110 -9.09 43.52 -29.57
C SER A 110 -7.89 44.48 -29.39
N ASP A 111 -7.65 45.52 -30.18
CA ASP A 111 -8.49 46.27 -31.12
C ASP A 111 -7.65 46.97 -32.19
N VAL A 112 -8.35 47.34 -33.27
CA VAL A 112 -7.98 48.23 -34.38
C VAL A 112 -7.69 49.65 -33.90
#